data_AF-A0A2D8IQJ3-F1
#
_entry.id   AF-A0A2D8IQJ3-F1
#
_cell.length_a   1.000
_cell.length_b   1.000
_cell.length_c   1.000
_cell.angle_alpha   90.00
_cell.angle_beta   90.00
_cell.angle_gamma   90.00
#
_symmetry.space_group_name_H-M   'P 1'
#
loop_
_entity.id
_entity.type
_entity.pdbx_description
1 polymer ?
#
loop_
_entity_poly.entity_id
_entity_poly.type
_entity_poly.pdbx_seq_one_letter_code
_entity_poly.pdbx_strand_id
1 'polypeptide(L)'
;MQLKRLFRTLGLATLAASLPLAVSADEHGGKAASESAAENGSESSESTQRRCLSLNQIRRIEVVDDQTLKFHMRGSGPDYLNHLPYRCTGLKRRGAFMHATSTSNYCDLDIITQIDTMIGMRLGSCPLGKFEAVERAVEGEDSQAEE
;
A
#
# COMPACT_ATOMS: atom_id res chain seq x y z
N MET A 1 25.95 26.11 29.47
CA MET A 1 24.98 27.05 30.08
C MET A 1 23.58 26.52 29.79
N GLN A 2 23.03 25.56 30.56
CA GLN A 2 22.20 25.75 31.76
C GLN A 2 21.10 26.81 31.63
N LEU A 3 19.88 26.37 31.31
CA LEU A 3 18.63 26.88 31.90
C LEU A 3 17.55 25.79 31.72
N LYS A 4 17.34 24.91 32.70
CA LYS A 4 16.37 25.05 33.81
C LYS A 4 14.96 25.42 33.29
N ARG A 5 13.85 24.77 33.61
CA ARG A 5 13.50 23.74 34.60
C ARG A 5 11.97 23.54 34.49
N LEU A 6 11.50 22.33 34.79
CA LEU A 6 10.27 22.03 35.54
C LEU A 6 8.91 22.44 34.92
N PHE A 7 8.14 21.45 34.44
CA PHE A 7 6.80 21.24 35.00
C PHE A 7 6.62 19.78 35.41
N ARG A 8 6.39 19.66 36.72
CA ARG A 8 6.29 18.46 37.54
C ARG A 8 4.89 17.85 37.34
N THR A 9 4.85 16.53 37.24
CA THR A 9 3.81 15.61 37.72
C THR A 9 2.73 16.22 38.63
N LEU A 10 1.44 15.94 38.39
CA LEU A 10 0.49 15.33 39.35
C LEU A 10 -0.92 15.27 38.75
N GLY A 11 -1.56 14.09 38.83
CA GLY A 11 -2.96 13.91 38.47
C GLY A 11 -3.43 12.47 38.70
N LEU A 12 -3.31 11.98 39.94
CA LEU A 12 -4.06 10.80 40.40
C LEU A 12 -5.54 11.18 40.48
N ALA A 13 -6.41 10.36 39.87
CA ALA A 13 -7.79 10.19 40.32
C ALA A 13 -8.23 8.75 40.06
N THR A 14 -8.20 7.96 41.12
CA THR A 14 -8.77 6.61 41.25
C THR A 14 -10.29 6.66 41.45
N LEU A 15 -10.90 5.48 41.25
CA LEU A 15 -12.25 5.02 41.65
C LEU A 15 -13.40 5.20 40.64
N ALA A 16 -13.75 4.09 39.99
CA ALA A 16 -15.10 3.54 40.11
C ALA A 16 -15.06 2.03 39.86
N ALA A 17 -15.49 1.27 40.86
CA ALA A 17 -15.67 -0.17 40.82
C ALA A 17 -17.03 -0.52 40.20
N SER A 18 -17.08 -1.54 39.35
CA SER A 18 -18.32 -2.23 38.96
C SER A 18 -18.05 -3.72 38.70
N LEU A 19 -18.56 -4.56 39.62
CA LEU A 19 -18.82 -6.00 39.48
C LEU A 19 -20.21 -6.22 38.82
N PRO A 20 -20.64 -7.45 38.44
CA PRO A 20 -19.94 -8.61 37.86
C PRO A 20 -20.74 -9.21 36.67
N LEU A 21 -20.27 -10.32 36.06
CA LEU A 21 -21.07 -11.49 35.67
C LEU A 21 -20.13 -12.59 35.15
N ALA A 22 -20.11 -13.72 35.84
CA ALA A 22 -19.39 -14.92 35.44
C ALA A 22 -20.08 -15.54 34.20
N VAL A 23 -19.31 -15.76 33.14
CA VAL A 23 -19.73 -16.52 31.95
C VAL A 23 -19.28 -17.98 32.15
N SER A 24 -20.23 -18.90 32.00
CA SER A 24 -20.01 -20.34 32.00
C SER A 24 -19.08 -20.77 30.86
N ALA A 25 -18.20 -21.71 31.18
CA ALA A 25 -17.35 -22.39 30.22
C ALA A 25 -18.17 -23.39 29.38
N ASP A 26 -18.04 -23.31 28.07
CA ASP A 26 -18.32 -24.41 27.15
C ASP A 26 -17.05 -24.69 26.34
N GLU A 27 -16.69 -25.97 26.29
CA GLU A 27 -15.53 -26.51 25.58
C GLU A 27 -15.58 -26.15 24.09
N HIS A 28 -14.45 -25.69 23.54
CA HIS A 28 -14.09 -25.97 22.16
C HIS A 28 -12.60 -26.31 22.09
N GLY A 29 -12.32 -27.61 22.26
CA GLY A 29 -11.11 -28.22 21.74
C GLY A 29 -11.08 -28.08 20.21
N GLY A 30 -10.52 -26.97 19.74
CA GLY A 30 -10.26 -26.69 18.33
C GLY A 30 -8.75 -26.72 18.07
N LYS A 31 -8.24 -27.89 17.67
CA LYS A 31 -6.94 -28.03 17.01
C LYS A 31 -7.08 -27.46 15.59
N ALA A 32 -6.00 -26.89 15.07
CA ALA A 32 -5.83 -26.30 13.72
C ALA A 32 -6.27 -24.83 13.61
N ALA A 33 -5.52 -23.89 13.04
CA ALA A 33 -4.28 -23.97 12.30
C ALA A 33 -3.44 -22.71 12.60
N SER A 34 -2.16 -22.92 12.89
CA SER A 34 -1.13 -21.90 12.74
C SER A 34 -0.96 -21.65 11.25
N GLU A 35 -1.66 -20.65 10.71
CA GLU A 35 -1.36 -20.14 9.38
C GLU A 35 -0.42 -18.93 9.51
N SER A 36 0.83 -19.27 9.80
CA SER A 36 1.97 -18.42 9.49
C SER A 36 2.10 -18.36 7.97
N ALA A 37 1.46 -17.37 7.35
CA ALA A 37 1.73 -16.96 5.98
C ALA A 37 2.15 -15.49 5.97
N ALA A 38 3.13 -15.15 6.81
CA ALA A 38 4.13 -14.20 6.38
C ALA A 38 4.99 -14.92 5.33
N GLU A 39 4.52 -14.96 4.08
CA GLU A 39 5.40 -15.21 2.94
C GLU A 39 6.36 -14.02 2.86
N ASN A 40 7.40 -14.14 3.66
CA ASN A 40 8.67 -13.50 3.43
C ASN A 40 9.15 -14.02 2.07
N GLY A 41 8.76 -13.33 1.01
CA GLY A 41 9.28 -13.53 -0.34
C GLY A 41 10.76 -13.21 -0.33
N SER A 42 11.53 -14.22 0.07
CA SER A 42 12.98 -14.24 0.11
C SER A 42 13.50 -13.87 -1.26
N GLU A 43 14.24 -12.76 -1.26
CA GLU A 43 15.09 -12.26 -2.32
C GLU A 43 15.94 -13.39 -2.90
N SER A 44 15.73 -13.67 -4.18
CA SER A 44 16.74 -14.27 -5.04
C SER A 44 17.32 -13.11 -5.84
N SER A 45 18.65 -12.99 -5.80
CA SER A 45 19.47 -11.94 -6.40
C SER A 45 18.90 -11.29 -7.68
N GLU A 46 18.83 -9.95 -7.66
CA GLU A 46 18.95 -9.08 -8.84
C GLU A 46 17.96 -9.34 -10.00
N SER A 47 16.72 -9.69 -9.70
CA SER A 47 15.64 -9.31 -10.62
C SER A 47 15.18 -7.92 -10.21
N THR A 48 15.53 -6.90 -11.00
CA THR A 48 14.90 -5.55 -10.92
C THR A 48 13.37 -5.63 -11.01
N GLN A 49 12.84 -6.80 -11.38
CA GLN A 49 11.44 -7.04 -11.65
C GLN A 49 10.79 -7.99 -10.62
N ARG A 50 9.72 -7.52 -9.95
CA ARG A 50 8.89 -8.29 -9.03
C ARG A 50 7.57 -8.70 -9.70
N ARG A 51 7.01 -9.83 -9.26
CA ARG A 51 5.66 -10.26 -9.69
C ARG A 51 4.55 -9.62 -8.89
N CYS A 52 4.77 -9.37 -7.60
CA CYS A 52 3.75 -8.83 -6.71
C CYS A 52 4.31 -7.73 -5.80
N LEU A 53 3.47 -6.73 -5.50
CA LEU A 53 3.69 -5.68 -4.52
C LEU A 53 2.64 -5.77 -3.41
N SER A 54 3.05 -5.55 -2.15
CA SER A 54 2.10 -5.53 -1.04
C SER A 54 1.24 -4.26 -1.06
N LEU A 55 -0.08 -4.42 -0.97
CA LEU A 55 -1.04 -3.30 -0.97
C LEU A 55 -0.77 -2.32 0.19
N ASN A 56 -0.43 -2.84 1.37
CA ASN A 56 -0.18 -2.04 2.56
C ASN A 56 1.05 -1.12 2.41
N GLN A 57 1.97 -1.46 1.52
CA GLN A 57 3.16 -0.66 1.25
C GLN A 57 2.92 0.37 0.13
N ILE A 58 1.87 0.24 -0.67
CA ILE A 58 1.57 1.20 -1.74
C ILE A 58 1.00 2.48 -1.10
N ARG A 59 1.63 3.62 -1.38
CA ARG A 59 1.20 4.95 -0.95
C ARG A 59 0.17 5.53 -1.91
N ARG A 60 0.48 5.50 -3.20
CA ARG A 60 -0.39 5.95 -4.29
C ARG A 60 0.01 5.26 -5.58
N ILE A 61 -0.92 5.15 -6.52
CA ILE A 61 -0.64 4.71 -7.89
C ILE A 61 -0.83 5.92 -8.79
N GLU A 62 0.18 6.22 -9.59
CA GLU A 62 0.17 7.27 -10.60
C GLU A 62 0.04 6.63 -11.98
N VAL A 63 -0.88 7.14 -12.80
CA VAL A 63 -0.96 6.77 -14.20
C VAL A 63 0.02 7.65 -14.98
N VAL A 64 1.13 7.08 -15.44
CA VAL A 64 2.17 7.81 -16.19
C VAL A 64 1.67 8.06 -17.62
N ASP A 65 1.18 7.01 -18.28
CA ASP A 65 0.61 7.03 -19.63
C ASP A 65 -0.44 5.92 -19.80
N ASP A 66 -0.86 5.61 -21.05
CA ASP A 66 -1.86 4.58 -21.36
C ASP A 66 -1.33 3.14 -21.25
N GLN A 67 -0.07 2.91 -20.91
CA GLN A 67 0.58 1.60 -20.79
C GLN A 67 1.46 1.46 -19.55
N THR A 68 1.68 2.54 -18.79
CA THR A 68 2.60 2.57 -17.66
C THR A 68 1.93 3.13 -16.41
N LEU A 69 2.00 2.36 -15.32
CA LEU A 69 1.59 2.76 -13.98
C LEU A 69 2.83 2.88 -13.08
N LYS A 70 2.89 3.91 -12.26
CA LYS A 70 3.92 4.07 -11.22
C LYS A 70 3.31 3.84 -9.84
N PHE A 71 3.87 2.89 -9.11
CA PHE A 71 3.50 2.53 -7.76
C PHE A 71 4.47 3.21 -6.81
N HIS A 72 3.99 4.22 -6.09
CA HIS A 72 4.80 4.87 -5.08
C HIS A 72 4.73 4.08 -3.79
N MET A 73 5.89 3.69 -3.27
CA MET A 73 5.96 2.87 -2.07
C MET A 73 6.18 3.72 -0.83
N ARG A 74 5.63 3.25 0.30
CA ARG A 74 5.91 3.79 1.63
C ARG A 74 7.36 3.46 2.05
N GLY A 75 7.91 4.28 2.94
CA GLY A 75 9.28 4.11 3.45
C GLY A 75 10.36 4.62 2.50
N SER A 76 11.61 4.21 2.70
CA SER A 76 12.79 4.70 1.96
C SER A 76 13.15 3.90 0.70
N GLY A 77 12.48 2.77 0.42
CA GLY A 77 12.80 1.88 -0.72
C GLY A 77 12.56 2.48 -2.12
N PRO A 78 12.69 1.72 -3.21
CA PRO A 78 12.38 2.22 -4.55
C PRO A 78 10.85 2.37 -4.77
N ASP A 79 10.49 3.16 -5.79
CA ASP A 79 9.16 3.07 -6.40
C ASP A 79 9.18 1.95 -7.46
N TYR A 80 8.01 1.60 -8.02
CA TYR A 80 7.93 0.57 -9.04
C TYR A 80 7.15 1.04 -10.27
N LEU A 81 7.61 0.70 -11.46
CA LEU A 81 6.87 0.83 -12.71
C LEU A 81 6.22 -0.49 -13.07
N ASN A 82 4.97 -0.44 -13.52
CA ASN A 82 4.27 -1.58 -14.09
C ASN A 82 3.95 -1.27 -15.55
N HIS A 83 4.57 -2.02 -16.46
CA HIS A 83 4.30 -1.92 -17.89
C HIS A 83 3.19 -2.91 -18.25
N LEU A 84 2.04 -2.38 -18.64
CA LEU A 84 0.90 -3.18 -19.06
C LEU A 84 1.25 -3.96 -20.34
N PRO A 85 0.89 -5.24 -20.46
CA PRO A 85 1.18 -6.05 -21.65
C PRO A 85 0.62 -5.46 -22.95
N TYR A 86 -0.49 -4.72 -22.84
CA TYR A 86 -1.14 -4.02 -23.94
C TYR A 86 -1.52 -2.60 -23.52
N ARG A 87 -1.61 -1.69 -24.50
CA ARG A 87 -2.07 -0.32 -24.24
C ARG A 87 -3.52 -0.32 -23.76
N CYS A 88 -3.75 0.37 -22.66
CA CYS A 88 -5.04 0.60 -22.01
C CYS A 88 -5.59 1.97 -22.45
N THR A 89 -6.31 2.01 -23.57
CA THR A 89 -6.73 3.26 -24.24
C THR A 89 -7.49 4.20 -23.31
N GLY A 90 -6.98 5.43 -23.14
CA GLY A 90 -7.61 6.49 -22.37
C GLY A 90 -7.38 6.40 -20.85
N LEU A 91 -6.55 5.48 -20.38
CA LEU A 91 -6.20 5.32 -18.97
C LEU A 91 -5.62 6.62 -18.40
N LYS A 92 -4.70 7.29 -19.11
CA LYS A 92 -4.10 8.56 -18.68
C LYS A 92 -5.11 9.70 -18.64
N ARG A 93 -6.00 9.77 -19.63
CA ARG A 93 -6.99 10.87 -19.76
C ARG A 93 -8.00 10.87 -18.62
N ARG A 94 -8.42 9.69 -18.18
CA ARG A 94 -9.41 9.55 -17.10
C ARG A 94 -8.79 9.45 -15.72
N GLY A 95 -7.56 8.93 -15.61
CA GLY A 95 -6.80 8.90 -14.36
C GLY A 95 -7.39 8.05 -13.24
N ALA A 96 -8.49 7.35 -13.49
CA ALA A 96 -9.22 6.57 -12.50
C ALA A 96 -9.46 5.14 -13.01
N PHE A 97 -9.16 4.19 -12.14
CA PHE A 97 -9.43 2.77 -12.37
C PHE A 97 -9.77 2.10 -11.03
N MET A 98 -10.57 1.06 -11.10
CA MET A 98 -10.79 0.12 -10.00
C MET A 98 -9.79 -1.02 -10.11
N HIS A 99 -9.46 -1.61 -8.99
CA HIS A 99 -8.65 -2.82 -8.92
C HIS A 99 -9.49 -3.98 -8.40
N ALA A 100 -9.22 -5.18 -8.90
CA ALA A 100 -9.78 -6.42 -8.38
C ALA A 100 -8.61 -7.35 -8.03
N THR A 101 -8.42 -7.60 -6.75
CA THR A 101 -7.45 -8.57 -6.23
C THR A 101 -8.14 -9.45 -5.20
N SER A 102 -7.85 -10.74 -5.21
CA SER A 102 -8.32 -11.71 -4.21
C SER A 102 -7.38 -11.81 -3.01
N THR A 103 -6.28 -11.06 -3.00
CA THR A 103 -5.20 -11.16 -2.01
C THR A 103 -4.83 -9.80 -1.43
N SER A 104 -3.92 -9.78 -0.45
CA SER A 104 -3.32 -8.57 0.11
C SER A 104 -2.21 -7.96 -0.77
N ASN A 105 -2.09 -8.40 -2.02
CA ASN A 105 -1.05 -8.01 -2.96
C ASN A 105 -1.64 -7.54 -4.29
N TYR A 106 -0.84 -6.75 -5.01
CA TYR A 106 -1.02 -6.38 -6.40
C TYR A 106 -0.04 -7.19 -7.23
N CYS A 107 -0.54 -8.12 -8.04
CA CYS A 107 0.28 -9.04 -8.81
C CYS A 107 0.17 -8.79 -10.32
N ASP A 108 1.14 -9.30 -11.07
CA ASP A 108 1.20 -9.22 -12.53
C ASP A 108 0.04 -9.92 -13.24
N LEU A 109 -0.69 -10.78 -12.56
CA LEU A 109 -1.88 -11.45 -13.07
C LEU A 109 -3.20 -10.72 -12.71
N ASP A 110 -3.15 -9.67 -11.89
CA ASP A 110 -4.36 -8.92 -11.55
C ASP A 110 -4.79 -8.00 -12.69
N ILE A 111 -6.05 -7.57 -12.64
CA ILE A 111 -6.68 -6.77 -13.69
C ILE A 111 -7.16 -5.44 -13.11
N ILE A 112 -6.81 -4.34 -13.77
CA ILE A 112 -7.42 -3.03 -13.53
C ILE A 112 -8.62 -2.82 -14.42
N THR A 113 -9.64 -2.14 -13.91
CA THR A 113 -10.78 -1.68 -14.70
C THR A 113 -10.80 -0.17 -14.77
N GLN A 114 -10.62 0.40 -15.95
CA GLN A 114 -10.80 1.82 -16.17
C GLN A 114 -12.25 2.24 -15.88
N ILE A 115 -12.41 3.34 -15.15
CA ILE A 115 -13.72 3.91 -14.85
C ILE A 115 -13.83 5.34 -15.36
N ASP A 116 -15.02 5.70 -15.81
CA ASP A 116 -15.40 7.07 -16.03
C ASP A 116 -16.00 7.62 -14.74
N THR A 117 -15.29 8.50 -14.07
CA THR A 117 -15.76 9.07 -12.80
C THR A 117 -16.91 10.05 -12.97
N MET A 118 -17.16 10.56 -14.18
CA MET A 118 -18.25 11.52 -14.43
C MET A 118 -19.60 10.81 -14.57
N ILE A 119 -19.62 9.67 -15.27
CA ILE A 119 -20.85 8.90 -15.53
C ILE A 119 -20.92 7.59 -14.74
N GLY A 120 -19.88 7.25 -13.97
CA GLY A 120 -19.83 6.04 -13.14
C GLY A 120 -19.73 4.72 -13.92
N MET A 121 -19.32 4.77 -15.19
CA MET A 121 -19.30 3.59 -16.07
C MET A 121 -17.91 2.95 -16.15
N ARG A 122 -17.87 1.61 -16.25
CA ARG A 122 -16.66 0.85 -16.57
C ARG A 122 -16.41 0.93 -18.07
N LEU A 123 -15.15 1.12 -18.46
CA LEU A 123 -14.80 1.42 -19.85
C LEU A 123 -13.97 0.33 -20.51
N GLY A 124 -13.14 -0.34 -19.72
CA GLY A 124 -12.24 -1.38 -20.20
C GLY A 124 -11.49 -2.02 -19.04
N SER A 125 -10.95 -3.19 -19.31
CA SER A 125 -10.13 -3.96 -18.36
C SER A 125 -8.76 -4.19 -18.95
N CYS A 126 -7.71 -3.98 -18.15
CA CYS A 126 -6.33 -4.09 -18.59
C CYS A 126 -5.56 -4.97 -17.60
N PRO A 127 -4.93 -6.07 -18.06
CA PRO A 127 -4.09 -6.88 -17.20
C PRO A 127 -2.86 -6.08 -16.81
N LEU A 128 -2.36 -6.32 -15.61
CA LEU A 128 -1.08 -5.77 -15.19
C LEU A 128 0.07 -6.52 -15.84
N GLY A 129 1.25 -5.93 -15.73
CA GLY A 129 2.50 -6.59 -16.02
C GLY A 129 3.31 -6.81 -14.75
N LYS A 130 4.60 -7.03 -14.92
CA LYS A 130 5.53 -7.13 -13.81
C LYS A 130 5.98 -5.75 -13.33
N PHE A 131 6.50 -5.68 -12.10
CA PHE A 131 6.88 -4.46 -11.41
C PHE A 131 8.38 -4.24 -11.44
N GLU A 132 8.86 -3.27 -12.19
CA GLU A 132 10.27 -2.90 -12.27
C GLU A 132 10.60 -1.83 -11.23
N ALA A 133 11.61 -2.09 -10.40
CA ALA A 133 12.08 -1.14 -9.40
C ALA A 133 12.73 0.07 -10.08
N VAL A 134 12.35 1.26 -9.64
CA VAL A 134 12.95 2.52 -10.06
C VAL A 134 13.39 3.31 -8.84
N GLU A 135 14.62 3.81 -8.90
CA GLU A 135 15.12 4.71 -7.87
C GLU A 135 14.21 5.95 -7.80
N ARG A 136 13.88 6.36 -6.57
CA ARG A 136 13.17 7.63 -6.41
C ARG A 136 14.17 8.74 -6.70
N ALA A 137 13.73 9.72 -7.47
CA ALA A 137 14.36 11.02 -7.41
C ALA A 137 14.28 11.48 -5.95
N VAL A 138 15.43 11.56 -5.30
CA VAL A 138 15.53 12.23 -4.01
C VAL A 138 15.25 13.69 -4.36
N GLU A 139 14.09 14.20 -3.98
CA GLU A 139 13.80 15.64 -4.05
C GLU A 139 14.73 16.33 -3.04
N GLY A 140 15.99 16.46 -3.42
CA GLY A 140 16.94 17.36 -2.78
C GLY A 140 16.53 18.78 -3.17
N GLU A 141 15.98 19.50 -2.21
CA GLU A 141 16.51 20.79 -1.76
C GLU A 141 17.01 21.82 -2.81
N ASP A 142 16.43 21.89 -4.00
CA ASP A 142 16.61 23.03 -4.91
C ASP A 142 15.33 23.85 -4.95
N SER A 143 15.05 24.50 -3.82
CA SER A 143 14.28 25.73 -3.84
C SER A 143 15.26 26.90 -3.76
N GLN A 144 15.13 27.83 -4.72
CA GLN A 144 15.67 29.21 -4.74
C GLN A 144 16.96 29.45 -5.53
N ALA A 145 16.82 29.51 -6.86
CA ALA A 145 17.26 30.60 -7.75
C ALA A 145 16.49 30.35 -9.06
N GLU A 146 15.76 31.27 -9.67
CA GLU A 146 16.21 32.48 -10.36
C GLU A 146 14.96 33.40 -10.44
N GLU A 147 14.98 34.55 -9.76
CA GLU A 147 15.24 35.93 -10.26
C GLU A 147 14.06 36.56 -11.03
#